data_AF-A0AAE1LAJ4-F1
#
_entry.id   AF-A0AAE1LAJ4-F1
#
_cell.length_a   1.000
_cell.length_b   1.000
_cell.length_c   1.000
_cell.angle_alpha   90.00
_cell.angle_beta   90.00
_cell.angle_gamma   90.00
#
_symmetry.space_group_name_H-M   'P 1'
#
loop_
_entity.id
_entity.type
_entity.pdbx_description
1 polymer ?
#
loop_
_entity_poly.entity_id
_entity_poly.type
_entity_poly.pdbx_seq_one_letter_code
_entity_poly.pdbx_strand_id
1 'polypeptide(L)'
;MCRYFPVSWVRHHDIHLLTVGRYTYTSDQRFVATHSPQTEDWTLQVRYPQLRDSGIYECQVSTTPPVGHFLYLSVVDLVVLLAEMMVVRFAASRSGRRRGGREGPSGGRGVLGT
;
A
#
# COMPACT_ATOMS: atom_id res chain seq x y z
N MET A 1 3.70 4.33 19.49
CA MET A 1 2.86 5.43 18.99
C MET A 1 2.11 5.11 17.70
N CYS A 2 2.66 4.37 16.72
CA CYS A 2 1.93 4.03 15.47
C CYS A 2 0.84 2.94 15.58
N ARG A 3 0.61 2.39 16.79
CA ARG A 3 -0.31 1.25 17.04
C ARG A 3 -1.80 1.60 17.01
N TYR A 4 -2.13 2.90 16.94
CA TYR A 4 -3.49 3.41 17.08
C TYR A 4 -3.98 4.19 15.86
N PHE A 5 -3.12 4.44 14.88
CA PHE A 5 -3.51 5.26 13.75
C PHE A 5 -4.07 4.38 12.62
N PRO A 6 -5.27 4.70 12.10
CA PRO A 6 -5.79 4.01 10.94
C PRO A 6 -4.91 4.29 9.72
N VAL A 7 -4.71 3.25 8.90
CA VAL A 7 -4.01 3.31 7.62
C VAL A 7 -5.04 3.33 6.50
N SER A 8 -4.95 4.29 5.59
CA SER A 8 -5.75 4.32 4.35
C SER A 8 -4.90 4.05 3.13
N TRP A 9 -5.53 3.51 2.09
CA TRP A 9 -4.90 3.26 0.79
C TRP A 9 -5.58 4.11 -0.27
N VAL A 10 -4.81 4.86 -1.03
CA VAL A 10 -5.29 5.75 -2.09
C VAL A 10 -4.62 5.39 -3.40
N ARG A 11 -5.40 5.31 -4.48
CA ARG A 11 -4.90 5.18 -5.86
C ARG A 11 -4.75 6.57 -6.46
N HIS A 12 -3.56 6.91 -6.96
CA HIS A 12 -3.27 8.26 -7.45
C HIS A 12 -3.72 8.53 -8.88
N HIS A 13 -3.92 7.49 -9.69
CA HIS A 13 -4.35 7.65 -11.07
C HIS A 13 -5.68 8.43 -11.19
N ASP A 14 -6.59 8.21 -10.24
CA ASP A 14 -7.93 8.80 -10.18
C ASP A 14 -8.28 9.38 -8.79
N ILE A 15 -7.30 9.46 -7.89
CA ILE A 15 -7.44 9.97 -6.52
C ILE A 15 -8.56 9.22 -5.75
N HIS A 16 -8.62 7.91 -5.95
CA HIS A 16 -9.69 7.08 -5.38
C HIS A 16 -9.26 6.44 -4.05
N LEU A 17 -10.07 6.63 -3.01
CA LEU A 17 -9.88 5.99 -1.72
C LEU A 17 -10.28 4.52 -1.81
N LEU A 18 -9.32 3.62 -1.63
CA LEU A 18 -9.53 2.18 -1.73
C LEU A 18 -10.02 1.61 -0.42
N THR A 19 -9.29 1.85 0.66
CA THR A 19 -9.59 1.29 1.99
C THR A 19 -9.22 2.27 3.10
N VAL A 20 -9.88 2.11 4.26
CA VAL A 20 -9.51 2.74 5.53
C VAL A 20 -9.48 1.66 6.60
N GLY A 21 -8.31 1.42 7.16
CA GLY A 21 -8.04 0.24 7.95
C GLY A 21 -8.42 -1.02 7.16
N ARG A 22 -9.24 -1.88 7.77
CA ARG A 22 -9.75 -3.12 7.16
C ARG A 22 -11.03 -2.92 6.35
N TYR A 23 -11.59 -1.71 6.33
CA TYR A 23 -12.82 -1.40 5.62
C TYR A 23 -12.50 -1.00 4.18
N THR A 24 -13.13 -1.67 3.20
CA THR A 24 -13.01 -1.34 1.78
C THR A 24 -14.02 -0.27 1.39
N TYR A 25 -13.54 0.86 0.90
CA TYR A 25 -14.34 2.02 0.49
C TYR A 25 -14.70 1.99 -1.01
N THR A 26 -13.83 1.42 -1.83
CA THR A 26 -14.10 1.20 -3.26
C THR A 26 -15.15 0.10 -3.47
N SER A 27 -15.91 0.18 -4.58
CA SER A 27 -16.81 -0.90 -5.00
C SER A 27 -16.08 -2.09 -5.63
N ASP A 28 -14.81 -1.91 -6.04
CA ASP A 28 -13.99 -2.98 -6.59
C ASP A 28 -13.48 -3.90 -5.47
N GLN A 29 -14.14 -5.05 -5.32
CA GLN A 29 -13.87 -6.04 -4.26
C GLN A 29 -12.50 -6.74 -4.40
N ARG A 30 -11.76 -6.50 -5.48
CA ARG A 30 -10.41 -7.04 -5.66
C ARG A 30 -9.41 -6.41 -4.70
N PHE A 31 -9.67 -5.19 -4.22
CA PHE A 31 -8.83 -4.47 -3.28
C PHE A 31 -9.23 -4.78 -1.84
N VAL A 32 -8.33 -5.44 -1.11
CA VAL A 32 -8.56 -5.84 0.29
C VAL A 32 -7.36 -5.42 1.14
N ALA A 33 -7.62 -4.66 2.20
CA ALA A 33 -6.58 -4.33 3.17
C ALA A 33 -6.55 -5.36 4.31
N THR A 34 -5.36 -5.88 4.59
CA THR A 34 -5.11 -6.81 5.70
C THR A 34 -4.13 -6.19 6.69
N HIS A 35 -4.39 -6.43 7.98
CA HIS A 35 -3.52 -6.00 9.07
C HIS A 35 -2.98 -7.24 9.77
N SER A 36 -1.66 -7.31 9.90
CA SER A 36 -0.97 -8.37 10.63
C SER A 36 -0.84 -7.95 12.10
N PRO A 37 -1.55 -8.58 13.06
CA PRO A 37 -1.52 -8.16 14.46
C PRO A 37 -0.15 -8.38 15.12
N GLN A 38 0.65 -9.30 14.57
CA GLN A 38 1.97 -9.64 15.10
C GLN A 38 3.03 -8.62 14.72
N THR A 39 2.99 -8.12 13.48
CA THR A 39 4.00 -7.20 12.94
C THR A 39 3.54 -5.75 12.89
N GLU A 40 2.23 -5.50 13.04
CA GLU A 40 1.57 -4.21 12.83
C GLU A 40 1.64 -3.71 11.39
N ASP A 41 1.87 -4.62 10.44
CA ASP A 41 1.99 -4.29 9.02
C ASP A 41 0.62 -4.23 8.35
N TRP A 42 0.50 -3.29 7.40
CA TRP A 42 -0.70 -3.08 6.61
C TRP A 42 -0.43 -3.41 5.16
N THR A 43 -1.18 -4.35 4.62
CA THR A 43 -0.96 -4.86 3.27
C THR A 43 -2.21 -4.61 2.42
N LEU A 44 -2.03 -4.08 1.22
CA LEU A 44 -3.08 -4.01 0.22
C LEU A 44 -2.96 -5.21 -0.71
N GLN A 45 -3.94 -6.11 -0.65
CA GLN A 45 -4.07 -7.23 -1.57
C GLN A 45 -4.89 -6.79 -2.78
N VAL A 46 -4.41 -7.10 -3.96
CA VAL A 46 -5.10 -6.87 -5.24
C VAL A 46 -5.31 -8.23 -5.90
N ARG A 47 -6.55 -8.71 -5.88
CA ARG A 47 -6.93 -9.98 -6.51
C ARG A 47 -7.12 -9.80 -8.02
N TYR A 48 -6.73 -10.77 -8.82
CA TYR A 48 -6.87 -10.74 -10.28
C TYR A 48 -6.41 -9.41 -10.91
N PRO A 49 -5.14 -9.00 -10.67
CA PRO A 49 -4.63 -7.71 -11.12
C PRO A 49 -4.71 -7.59 -12.64
N GLN A 50 -5.02 -6.40 -13.13
CA GLN A 50 -5.12 -6.08 -14.55
C GLN A 50 -4.00 -5.10 -14.89
N LEU A 51 -3.57 -5.03 -16.16
CA LEU A 51 -2.54 -4.07 -16.60
C LEU A 51 -2.85 -2.64 -16.17
N ARG A 52 -4.14 -2.26 -16.24
CA ARG A 52 -4.66 -0.95 -15.82
C ARG A 52 -4.50 -0.63 -14.34
N ASP A 53 -4.26 -1.63 -13.49
CA ASP A 53 -4.03 -1.40 -12.06
C ASP A 53 -2.59 -0.90 -11.79
N SER A 54 -1.71 -0.93 -12.80
CA SER A 54 -0.37 -0.36 -12.67
C SER A 54 -0.41 1.14 -12.40
N GLY A 55 0.41 1.62 -11.47
CA GLY A 55 0.45 3.04 -11.14
C GLY A 55 0.87 3.31 -9.70
N ILE A 56 0.72 4.57 -9.30
CA ILE A 56 1.09 5.03 -7.95
C ILE A 56 -0.07 4.78 -6.99
N TYR A 57 0.28 4.20 -5.84
CA TYR A 57 -0.57 4.02 -4.67
C TYR A 57 0.10 4.72 -3.49
N GLU A 58 -0.71 5.24 -2.58
CA GLU A 58 -0.24 5.85 -1.36
C GLU A 58 -0.87 5.15 -0.16
N CYS A 59 -0.05 4.75 0.80
CA CYS A 59 -0.53 4.40 2.12
C CYS A 59 -0.39 5.62 3.04
N GLN A 60 -1.49 6.01 3.68
CA GLN A 60 -1.56 7.17 4.56
C GLN A 60 -1.81 6.73 5.99
N VAL A 61 -0.97 7.20 6.91
CA VAL A 61 -1.14 7.01 8.35
C VAL A 61 -1.78 8.27 8.90
N SER A 62 -2.93 8.10 9.56
CA SER A 62 -3.72 9.22 10.12
C SER A 62 -3.12 9.80 11.41
N THR A 63 -1.81 10.06 11.42
CA THR A 63 -1.13 10.84 12.45
C THR A 63 -1.46 12.32 12.32
N THR A 64 -1.08 13.13 13.31
CA THR A 64 -1.13 14.59 13.23
C THR A 64 0.29 15.14 13.31
N PRO A 65 0.88 15.63 12.21
CA PRO A 65 0.35 15.70 10.83
C PRO A 65 0.29 14.32 10.14
N PRO A 66 -0.55 14.15 9.10
CA PRO A 66 -0.67 12.88 8.39
C PRO A 66 0.63 12.54 7.65
N VAL A 67 0.99 11.27 7.65
CA VAL A 67 2.19 10.76 6.98
C VAL A 67 1.79 9.85 5.84
N GLY A 68 2.21 10.17 4.62
CA GLY A 68 1.97 9.37 3.42
C GLY A 68 3.24 8.71 2.88
N HIS A 69 3.11 7.50 2.35
CA HIS A 69 4.18 6.79 1.63
C HIS A 69 3.69 6.33 0.27
N PHE A 70 4.47 6.62 -0.77
CA PHE A 70 4.14 6.31 -2.15
C PHE A 70 4.81 5.01 -2.62
N LEU A 71 4.06 4.21 -3.38
CA LEU A 71 4.46 2.92 -3.91
C LEU A 71 4.02 2.85 -5.38
N TYR A 72 4.84 2.22 -6.22
CA TYR A 72 4.47 1.97 -7.61
C TYR A 72 4.16 0.49 -7.81
N LEU A 73 2.93 0.20 -8.25
CA LEU A 73 2.51 -1.13 -8.67
C LEU A 73 2.80 -1.30 -10.16
N SER A 74 3.56 -2.33 -10.52
CA SER A 74 3.83 -2.69 -11.91
C SER A 74 3.20 -4.06 -12.20
N VAL A 75 2.12 -4.07 -12.98
CA VAL A 75 1.49 -5.30 -13.47
C VAL A 75 2.01 -5.57 -14.87
N VAL A 76 2.59 -6.76 -15.08
CA VAL A 76 3.16 -7.18 -16.38
C VAL A 76 2.42 -8.40 -16.90
N ASP A 77 2.14 -8.44 -18.20
CA ASP A 77 1.23 -9.42 -18.85
C ASP A 77 1.58 -10.88 -18.57
N LEU A 78 2.87 -11.22 -18.54
CA LEU A 78 3.32 -12.60 -18.36
C LEU A 78 3.00 -13.15 -16.94
N VAL A 79 2.71 -12.26 -15.98
CA VAL A 79 2.38 -12.61 -14.59
C VAL A 79 0.87 -12.62 -14.35
N VAL A 80 0.08 -11.84 -15.09
CA VAL A 80 -1.40 -11.78 -14.93
C VAL A 80 -2.06 -13.12 -15.21
N LEU A 81 -1.53 -13.91 -16.15
CA LEU A 81 -2.07 -15.23 -16.50
C LEU A 81 -1.71 -16.33 -15.50
N LEU A 82 -0.75 -16.10 -14.59
CA LEU A 82 -0.26 -17.09 -13.62
C LEU A 82 -0.54 -16.69 -12.16
N ALA A 83 -0.98 -15.46 -11.90
CA ALA A 83 -1.16 -14.93 -10.55
C ALA A 83 -2.64 -14.87 -10.14
N GLU A 84 -3.03 -15.75 -9.23
CA GLU A 84 -4.36 -15.74 -8.58
C GLU A 84 -4.53 -14.54 -7.61
N MET A 85 -3.43 -14.03 -7.02
CA MET A 85 -3.45 -12.85 -6.13
C MET A 85 -2.09 -12.13 -6.10
N MET A 86 -2.09 -10.80 -6.23
CA MET A 86 -0.91 -9.96 -6.02
C MET A 86 -1.00 -9.24 -4.67
N VAL A 87 0.10 -9.24 -3.92
CA VAL A 87 0.13 -8.67 -2.56
C VAL A 87 1.10 -7.48 -2.52
N VAL A 88 0.57 -6.26 -2.36
CA VAL A 88 1.36 -5.06 -2.09
C VAL A 88 1.56 -4.96 -0.58
N ARG A 89 2.70 -5.45 -0.10
CA ARG A 89 3.06 -5.39 1.32
C ARG A 89 3.67 -4.04 1.66
N PHE A 90 3.12 -3.36 2.66
CA PHE A 90 3.81 -2.27 3.33
C PHE A 90 3.87 -2.53 4.83
N ALA A 91 5.08 -2.69 5.35
CA ALA A 91 5.24 -2.61 6.79
C ALA A 91 5.05 -1.15 7.19
N ALA A 92 4.01 -0.84 7.98
CA ALA A 92 3.89 0.45 8.67
C ALA A 92 4.95 0.52 9.79
N SER A 93 6.20 0.23 9.45
CA SER A 93 7.28 0.10 10.41
C SER A 93 7.70 1.49 10.83
N ARG A 94 7.47 1.74 12.13
CA ARG A 94 8.19 2.64 13.04
C ARG A 94 9.15 3.58 12.33
N SER A 95 8.97 4.89 12.48
CA SER A 95 9.97 5.88 12.08
C SER A 95 11.37 5.45 12.56
N GLY A 96 12.17 4.88 11.66
CA GLY A 96 13.58 4.68 11.88
C GLY A 96 14.20 6.06 11.97
N ARG A 97 14.65 6.41 13.17
CA ARG A 97 15.48 7.57 13.54
C ARG A 97 16.29 8.11 12.33
N ARG A 98 15.82 9.18 11.69
CA ARG A 98 16.62 9.94 10.71
C ARG A 98 17.77 10.61 11.48
N ARG A 99 18.97 10.03 11.45
CA ARG A 99 20.20 10.85 11.51
C ARG A 99 20.29 11.58 10.16
N GLY A 100 20.62 12.87 10.23
CA GLY A 100 20.42 13.83 9.15
C GLY A 100 20.98 13.42 7.78
N GLY A 101 20.21 13.73 6.75
CA GLY A 101 20.57 13.62 5.34
C GLY A 101 19.36 14.00 4.50
N ARG A 102 19.49 14.99 3.62
CA ARG A 102 18.46 15.37 2.65
C ARG A 102 18.22 14.18 1.72
N GLU A 103 17.07 13.54 1.81
CA GLU A 103 16.63 12.55 0.81
C GLU A 103 15.31 13.03 0.20
N GLY A 104 15.32 13.11 -1.14
CA GLY A 104 14.15 13.37 -1.99
C GLY A 104 13.12 12.24 -1.94
N PRO A 105 12.19 12.16 -2.90
CA PRO A 105 11.00 11.31 -2.79
C PRO A 105 11.41 9.84 -2.75
N SER A 106 11.40 9.27 -1.55
CA SER A 106 11.70 7.87 -1.29
C SER A 106 10.53 7.01 -1.77
N GLY A 107 10.49 6.77 -3.08
CA GLY A 107 9.66 5.73 -3.70
C GLY A 107 10.26 4.37 -3.37
N GLY A 108 9.73 3.69 -2.35
CA GLY A 108 10.07 2.31 -2.07
C GLY A 108 9.56 1.44 -3.21
N ARG A 109 10.45 0.73 -3.91
CA ARG A 109 10.03 -0.39 -4.76
C ARG A 109 9.62 -1.53 -3.83
N GLY A 110 8.31 -1.81 -3.74
CA GLY A 110 7.83 -3.04 -3.14
C GLY A 110 8.33 -4.22 -4.00
N VAL A 111 9.27 -5.01 -3.49
CA VAL A 111 9.68 -6.27 -4.12
C VAL A 111 8.70 -7.35 -3.67
N LEU A 112 8.06 -8.00 -4.64
CA LEU A 112 7.10 -9.09 -4.43
C LEU A 112 7.81 -10.36 -3.93
N GLY A 113 7.23 -10.97 -2.90
CA GLY A 113 7.49 -12.38 -2.57
C GLY A 113 6.27 -13.20 -2.96
N THR A 114 6.52 -14.36 -3.59
CA THR A 114 5.56 -15.43 -3.85
C THR A 114 4.92 -15.95 -2.56
#